data_AF-A0A4Q0ZKH2-F1
#
_entry.id   AF-A0A4Q0ZKH2-F1
#
_cell.length_a   1.000
_cell.length_b   1.000
_cell.length_c   1.000
_cell.angle_alpha   90.00
_cell.angle_beta   90.00
_cell.angle_gamma   90.00
#
_symmetry.space_group_name_H-M   'P 1'
#
loop_
_entity.id
_entity.type
_entity.pdbx_description
1 polymer ?
#
loop_
_entity_poly.entity_id
_entity_poly.type
_entity_poly.pdbx_seq_one_letter_code
_entity_poly.pdbx_strand_id
1 'polypeptide(L)'
;MILKYAGFKPFIDQHGIHFRDGKEDKFSYLIYAIDILKAIDHPYKKNTKYSHSVINDNLKPEEIVNVLLSYHPKLEKIMTEEIVNYKAHLDEEEKHVKTLVSLSDLEKETFINNLRIMRDYKIQRAKNKIFYFHCIETIVEFILKNSIKEIDTPFNERFWHILQTIEGFLSKHNISSTLKVDRSNEQLKAMLLINIY
;
A
#
# COMPACT_ATOMS: atom_id res chain seq x y z
N MET A 1 -2.82 -11.30 -12.54
CA MET A 1 -3.33 -9.98 -12.08
C MET A 1 -2.47 -8.85 -12.66
N ILE A 2 -3.05 -7.70 -13.03
CA ILE A 2 -2.31 -6.54 -13.57
C ILE A 2 -2.42 -5.36 -12.61
N LEU A 3 -1.28 -4.85 -12.16
CA LEU A 3 -1.16 -3.60 -11.40
C LEU A 3 -0.75 -2.47 -12.33
N LYS A 4 -1.42 -1.32 -12.21
CA LYS A 4 -1.08 -0.10 -12.94
C LYS A 4 -1.40 1.12 -12.08
N TYR A 5 -0.62 2.17 -12.23
CA TYR A 5 -0.91 3.46 -11.61
C TYR A 5 -2.27 3.98 -12.08
N ALA A 6 -3.12 4.43 -11.15
CA ALA A 6 -4.40 5.03 -11.49
C ALA A 6 -4.41 6.56 -11.31
N GLY A 7 -3.87 7.11 -10.21
CA GLY A 7 -3.87 8.58 -9.97
C GLY A 7 -4.01 8.98 -8.51
N PHE A 8 -4.77 10.04 -8.20
CA PHE A 8 -5.12 10.47 -6.83
C PHE A 8 -6.47 9.91 -6.36
N LYS A 9 -6.76 9.94 -5.05
CA LYS A 9 -8.05 9.45 -4.53
C LYS A 9 -9.18 10.33 -5.06
N PRO A 10 -10.22 9.75 -5.69
CA PRO A 10 -11.32 10.54 -6.20
C PRO A 10 -12.27 10.93 -5.04
N PHE A 11 -12.95 12.04 -5.23
CA PHE A 11 -14.12 12.50 -4.50
C PHE A 11 -15.20 12.70 -5.56
N ILE A 12 -16.34 12.04 -5.38
CA ILE A 12 -17.38 11.93 -6.39
C ILE A 12 -18.69 12.30 -5.73
N ASP A 13 -19.44 13.19 -6.37
CA ASP A 13 -20.75 13.65 -5.93
C ASP A 13 -21.64 14.01 -7.15
N GLN A 14 -22.79 14.63 -6.88
CA GLN A 14 -23.72 15.13 -7.91
C GLN A 14 -23.17 16.30 -8.72
N HIS A 15 -22.10 16.97 -8.27
CA HIS A 15 -21.51 18.13 -8.93
C HIS A 15 -20.32 17.75 -9.81
N GLY A 16 -19.69 16.60 -9.57
CA GLY A 16 -18.66 16.07 -10.45
C GLY A 16 -17.72 15.07 -9.81
N ILE A 17 -16.52 15.00 -10.41
CA ILE A 17 -15.41 14.16 -9.95
C ILE A 17 -14.22 15.07 -9.67
N HIS A 18 -13.75 15.05 -8.44
CA HIS A 18 -12.60 15.78 -7.96
C HIS A 18 -11.53 14.82 -7.45
N PHE A 19 -10.28 15.28 -7.35
CA PHE A 19 -9.18 14.47 -6.85
C PHE A 19 -8.56 15.12 -5.62
N ARG A 20 -8.27 14.31 -4.60
CA ARG A 20 -7.67 14.78 -3.36
C ARG A 20 -6.15 14.78 -3.43
N ASP A 21 -5.58 15.97 -3.28
CA ASP A 21 -4.14 16.16 -3.15
C ASP A 21 -3.58 15.38 -1.95
N GLY A 22 -2.36 14.88 -2.09
CA GLY A 22 -1.67 14.08 -1.07
C GLY A 22 -2.26 12.68 -0.83
N LYS A 23 -3.29 12.26 -1.58
CA LYS A 23 -3.84 10.89 -1.54
C LYS A 23 -3.45 10.09 -2.78
N GLU A 24 -2.14 10.03 -3.00
CA GLU A 24 -1.48 9.26 -4.06
C GLU A 24 -1.94 7.79 -4.10
N ASP A 25 -1.92 7.18 -5.28
CA ASP A 25 -2.10 5.73 -5.42
C ASP A 25 -1.04 4.95 -4.65
N LYS A 26 -1.43 3.81 -4.06
CA LYS A 26 -0.49 2.89 -3.41
C LYS A 26 0.48 2.23 -4.40
N PHE A 27 0.14 2.22 -5.69
CA PHE A 27 1.06 1.79 -6.74
C PHE A 27 2.43 2.49 -6.67
N SER A 28 2.46 3.79 -6.38
CA SER A 28 3.69 4.60 -6.32
C SER A 28 4.63 4.22 -5.16
N TYR A 29 4.18 3.37 -4.23
CA TYR A 29 4.95 2.89 -3.09
C TYR A 29 5.40 1.44 -3.25
N LEU A 30 4.87 0.71 -4.25
CA LEU A 30 5.10 -0.73 -4.37
C LEU A 30 6.56 -1.08 -4.61
N ILE A 31 7.23 -0.36 -5.52
CA ILE A 31 8.63 -0.64 -5.82
C ILE A 31 9.52 -0.48 -4.59
N TYR A 32 9.28 0.56 -3.78
CA TYR A 32 9.99 0.81 -2.53
C TYR A 32 9.67 -0.22 -1.45
N ALA A 33 8.44 -0.73 -1.39
CA ALA A 33 8.07 -1.79 -0.45
C ALA A 33 8.73 -3.13 -0.83
N ILE A 34 8.77 -3.45 -2.13
CA ILE A 34 9.49 -4.62 -2.65
C ILE A 34 11.00 -4.50 -2.41
N ASP A 35 11.56 -3.30 -2.54
CA ASP A 35 12.97 -3.04 -2.23
C ASP A 35 13.29 -3.39 -0.77
N ILE A 36 12.46 -2.92 0.17
CA ILE A 36 12.58 -3.30 1.59
C ILE A 36 12.43 -4.80 1.78
N LEU A 37 11.41 -5.43 1.17
CA LEU A 37 11.16 -6.87 1.31
C LEU A 37 12.36 -7.71 0.84
N LYS A 38 12.92 -7.40 -0.33
CA LYS A 38 14.11 -8.07 -0.86
C LYS A 38 15.32 -7.84 0.05
N ALA A 39 15.49 -6.63 0.59
CA ALA A 39 16.60 -6.30 1.46
C ALA A 39 16.59 -7.08 2.78
N ILE A 40 15.41 -7.48 3.28
CA ILE A 40 15.27 -8.25 4.53
C ILE A 40 15.08 -9.76 4.30
N ASP A 41 14.84 -10.19 3.07
CA ASP A 41 14.72 -11.60 2.68
C ASP A 41 16.10 -12.25 2.50
N HIS A 42 16.79 -12.45 3.62
CA HIS A 42 18.01 -13.23 3.68
C HIS A 42 18.03 -14.06 4.98
N PRO A 43 18.76 -15.18 5.04
CA PRO A 43 18.93 -15.93 6.28
C PRO A 43 19.53 -15.04 7.37
N TYR A 44 18.88 -14.99 8.54
CA TYR A 44 19.31 -14.17 9.67
C TYR A 44 20.75 -14.50 10.11
N LYS A 45 21.63 -13.49 10.08
CA LYS A 45 22.96 -13.53 10.71
C LYS A 45 23.00 -12.58 11.90
N LYS A 46 23.22 -13.14 13.10
CA LYS A 46 23.37 -12.40 14.37
C LYS A 46 24.43 -11.29 14.22
N ASN A 47 24.14 -10.09 14.72
CA ASN A 47 25.01 -8.89 14.73
C ASN A 47 25.31 -8.22 13.37
N THR A 48 24.48 -8.41 12.34
CA THR A 48 24.66 -7.69 11.06
C THR A 48 23.77 -6.45 11.01
N LYS A 49 24.35 -5.28 10.70
CA LYS A 49 23.60 -4.09 10.29
C LYS A 49 23.30 -4.21 8.80
N TYR A 50 22.03 -4.25 8.43
CA TYR A 50 21.61 -4.42 7.03
C TYR A 50 21.29 -3.05 6.44
N SER A 51 22.32 -2.36 5.95
CA SER A 51 22.14 -1.10 5.23
C SER A 51 21.92 -1.36 3.75
N HIS A 52 20.74 -1.02 3.23
CA HIS A 52 20.42 -1.20 1.82
C HIS A 52 20.66 0.08 1.01
N SER A 53 21.45 -0.01 -0.05
CA SER A 53 21.45 0.98 -1.13
C SER A 53 20.32 0.62 -2.09
N VAL A 54 19.33 1.51 -2.24
CA VAL A 54 18.15 1.36 -3.11
C VAL A 54 18.49 0.59 -4.37
N ILE A 55 17.86 -0.58 -4.57
CA ILE A 55 17.98 -1.31 -5.83
C ILE A 55 17.22 -0.47 -6.85
N ASN A 56 17.97 0.28 -7.66
CA ASN A 56 17.45 1.07 -8.76
C ASN A 56 17.12 0.19 -9.98
N ASP A 57 16.50 -0.97 -9.73
CA ASP A 57 16.02 -1.81 -10.81
C ASP A 57 14.69 -1.21 -11.26
N ASN A 58 14.60 -0.88 -12.55
CA ASN A 58 13.36 -0.49 -13.22
C ASN A 58 12.40 -1.70 -13.29
N LEU A 59 11.99 -2.23 -12.13
CA LEU A 59 11.12 -3.39 -12.04
C LEU A 59 9.80 -3.08 -12.72
N LYS A 60 9.44 -3.94 -13.67
CA LYS A 60 8.13 -3.90 -14.30
C LYS A 60 7.06 -4.28 -13.28
N PRO A 61 5.82 -3.81 -13.45
CA PRO A 61 4.72 -4.14 -12.53
C PRO A 61 4.50 -5.66 -12.39
N GLU A 62 4.75 -6.42 -13.45
CA GLU A 62 4.68 -7.89 -13.44
C GLU A 62 5.75 -8.51 -12.53
N GLU A 63 6.96 -7.96 -12.52
CA GLU A 63 8.05 -8.44 -11.67
C GLU A 63 7.75 -8.15 -10.19
N ILE A 64 7.16 -6.98 -9.88
CA ILE A 64 6.67 -6.64 -8.54
C ILE A 64 5.65 -7.67 -8.05
N VAL A 65 4.70 -8.05 -8.91
CA VAL A 65 3.68 -9.06 -8.58
C VAL A 65 4.32 -10.43 -8.34
N ASN A 66 5.26 -10.82 -9.19
CA ASN A 66 5.93 -12.12 -9.09
C ASN A 66 6.75 -12.28 -7.81
N VAL A 67 7.39 -11.20 -7.33
CA VAL A 67 8.13 -11.23 -6.05
C VAL A 67 7.18 -11.57 -4.90
N LEU A 68 6.01 -10.94 -4.81
CA LEU A 68 5.11 -11.23 -3.69
C LEU A 68 4.46 -12.62 -3.81
N LEU A 69 4.17 -13.05 -5.05
CA LEU A 69 3.63 -14.38 -5.31
C LEU A 69 4.61 -15.51 -4.95
N SER A 70 5.92 -15.29 -4.99
CA SER A 70 6.89 -16.31 -4.56
C SER A 70 6.83 -16.60 -3.07
N TYR A 71 6.40 -15.64 -2.24
CA TYR A 71 6.16 -15.87 -0.81
C TYR A 71 4.76 -16.40 -0.53
N HIS A 72 3.76 -15.92 -1.29
CA HIS A 72 2.35 -16.28 -1.10
C HIS A 72 1.69 -16.72 -2.41
N PRO A 73 1.84 -18.00 -2.82
CA PRO A 73 1.30 -18.50 -4.09
C PRO A 73 -0.23 -18.38 -4.23
N LYS A 74 -0.96 -18.27 -3.10
CA LYS A 74 -2.42 -18.12 -3.07
C LYS A 74 -2.89 -16.66 -3.10
N LEU A 75 -1.97 -15.69 -3.10
CA LEU A 75 -2.29 -14.27 -3.00
C LEU A 75 -3.22 -13.80 -4.11
N GLU A 76 -3.02 -14.27 -5.35
CA GLU A 76 -3.90 -13.88 -6.46
C GLU A 76 -5.37 -14.27 -6.22
N LYS A 77 -5.60 -15.44 -5.60
CA LYS A 77 -6.94 -15.89 -5.24
C LYS A 77 -7.52 -15.00 -4.13
N ILE A 78 -6.75 -14.75 -3.06
CA ILE A 78 -7.17 -13.90 -1.92
C ILE A 78 -7.55 -12.50 -2.43
N MET A 79 -6.70 -11.90 -3.25
CA MET A 79 -6.96 -10.59 -3.83
C MET A 79 -8.19 -10.57 -4.73
N THR A 80 -8.43 -11.64 -5.47
CA THR A 80 -9.63 -11.75 -6.32
C THR A 80 -10.90 -11.72 -5.47
N GLU A 81 -10.92 -12.44 -4.35
CA GLU A 81 -12.03 -12.43 -3.39
C GLU A 81 -12.24 -11.03 -2.77
N GLU A 82 -11.16 -10.37 -2.36
CA GLU A 82 -11.25 -9.00 -1.83
C GLU A 82 -11.75 -7.98 -2.86
N ILE A 83 -11.35 -8.13 -4.13
CA ILE A 83 -11.84 -7.28 -5.22
C ILE A 83 -13.30 -7.54 -5.55
N VAL A 84 -13.77 -8.78 -5.43
CA VAL A 84 -15.21 -9.09 -5.55
C VAL A 84 -16.00 -8.36 -4.46
N ASN A 85 -15.52 -8.42 -3.21
CA ASN A 85 -16.15 -7.70 -2.09
C ASN A 85 -16.14 -6.17 -2.33
N TYR A 86 -15.04 -5.64 -2.87
CA TYR A 86 -14.96 -4.22 -3.19
C TYR A 86 -15.95 -3.81 -4.30
N LYS A 87 -16.12 -4.64 -5.34
CA LYS A 87 -17.12 -4.37 -6.39
C LYS A 87 -18.55 -4.36 -5.84
N ALA A 88 -18.88 -5.29 -4.95
CA ALA A 88 -20.17 -5.30 -4.27
C ALA A 88 -20.39 -4.02 -3.44
N HIS A 89 -19.36 -3.52 -2.77
CA HIS A 89 -19.43 -2.24 -2.06
C HIS A 89 -19.72 -1.06 -3.01
N LEU A 90 -19.15 -1.05 -4.23
CA LEU A 90 -19.47 -0.02 -5.23
C LEU A 90 -20.93 -0.12 -5.70
N ASP A 91 -21.48 -1.33 -5.81
CA ASP A 91 -22.90 -1.52 -6.15
C ASP A 91 -23.82 -0.99 -5.06
N GLU A 92 -23.47 -1.20 -3.79
CA GLU A 92 -24.22 -0.65 -2.66
C GLU A 92 -24.11 0.88 -2.57
N GLU A 93 -22.97 1.47 -2.95
CA GLU A 93 -22.82 2.92 -3.06
C GLU A 93 -23.79 3.51 -4.11
N GLU A 94 -23.87 2.91 -5.30
CA GLU A 94 -24.83 3.32 -6.34
C GLU A 94 -26.29 3.18 -5.88
N LYS A 95 -26.62 2.11 -5.15
CA LYS A 95 -27.96 1.91 -4.58
C LYS A 95 -28.27 2.94 -3.50
N HIS A 96 -27.31 3.25 -2.63
CA HIS A 96 -27.48 4.22 -1.56
C HIS A 96 -27.82 5.61 -2.11
N VAL A 97 -27.17 6.05 -3.20
CA VAL A 97 -27.48 7.35 -3.83
C VAL A 97 -28.96 7.46 -4.21
N LYS A 98 -29.59 6.38 -4.68
CA LYS A 98 -31.02 6.38 -5.03
C LYS A 98 -31.94 6.68 -3.85
N THR A 99 -31.50 6.30 -2.65
CA THR A 99 -32.26 6.47 -1.39
C THR A 99 -32.11 7.86 -0.77
N LEU A 100 -31.20 8.70 -1.27
CA LEU A 100 -30.94 10.02 -0.68
C LEU A 100 -32.12 10.97 -0.92
N VAL A 101 -32.83 11.34 0.15
CA VAL A 101 -33.98 12.26 0.07
C VAL A 101 -33.58 13.72 -0.19
N SER A 102 -32.31 14.07 0.04
CA SER A 102 -31.79 15.42 -0.11
C SER A 102 -31.42 15.79 -1.55
N LEU A 103 -31.44 14.83 -2.48
CA LEU A 103 -31.07 15.03 -3.88
C LEU A 103 -32.32 14.93 -4.76
N SER A 104 -32.42 15.81 -5.74
CA SER A 104 -33.36 15.69 -6.85
C SER A 104 -33.04 14.45 -7.70
N ASP A 105 -34.01 14.01 -8.50
CA ASP A 105 -33.81 12.85 -9.38
C ASP A 105 -32.69 13.07 -10.40
N LEU A 106 -32.55 14.30 -10.91
CA LEU A 106 -31.45 14.68 -11.81
C LEU A 106 -30.08 14.63 -11.11
N GLU A 107 -30.00 15.08 -9.86
CA GLU A 107 -28.76 15.01 -9.08
C GLU A 107 -28.38 13.56 -8.76
N LYS A 108 -29.35 12.71 -8.42
CA LYS A 108 -29.12 11.28 -8.21
C LYS A 108 -28.61 10.60 -9.47
N GLU A 109 -29.23 10.88 -10.61
CA GLU A 109 -28.78 10.34 -11.90
C GLU A 109 -27.36 10.79 -12.24
N THR A 110 -27.07 12.08 -12.07
CA THR A 110 -25.74 12.66 -12.30
C THR A 110 -24.70 12.00 -11.39
N PHE A 111 -24.99 11.88 -10.10
CA PHE A 111 -24.08 11.25 -9.14
C PHE A 111 -23.84 9.76 -9.48
N ILE A 112 -24.88 8.99 -9.79
CA ILE A 112 -24.73 7.58 -10.22
C ILE A 112 -23.88 7.48 -11.48
N ASN A 113 -24.08 8.35 -12.46
CA ASN A 113 -23.27 8.37 -13.67
C ASN A 113 -21.79 8.70 -13.37
N ASN A 114 -21.52 9.66 -12.49
CA ASN A 114 -20.17 9.98 -12.04
C ASN A 114 -19.51 8.78 -11.32
N LEU A 115 -20.24 8.05 -10.48
CA LEU A 115 -19.77 6.83 -9.83
C LEU A 115 -19.41 5.74 -10.85
N ARG A 116 -20.27 5.54 -11.85
CA ARG A 116 -20.07 4.54 -12.92
C ARG A 116 -18.86 4.84 -13.78
N ILE A 117 -18.68 6.10 -14.18
CA ILE A 117 -17.51 6.56 -14.95
C ILE A 117 -16.21 6.23 -14.18
N MET A 118 -16.22 6.38 -12.85
CA MET A 118 -15.05 6.16 -12.01
C MET A 118 -14.90 4.72 -11.49
N ARG A 119 -15.75 3.79 -11.91
CA ARG A 119 -15.80 2.44 -11.35
C ARG A 119 -14.50 1.67 -11.56
N ASP A 120 -14.02 1.61 -12.80
CA ASP A 120 -12.76 0.91 -13.12
C ASP A 120 -11.54 1.58 -12.47
N TYR A 121 -11.56 2.91 -12.39
CA TYR A 121 -10.55 3.69 -11.69
C TYR A 121 -10.48 3.31 -10.20
N LYS A 122 -11.62 3.27 -9.51
CA LYS A 122 -11.73 2.86 -8.10
C LYS A 122 -11.27 1.41 -7.91
N ILE A 123 -11.67 0.50 -8.80
CA ILE A 123 -11.24 -0.91 -8.76
C ILE A 123 -9.72 -1.02 -8.90
N GLN A 124 -9.09 -0.30 -9.83
CA GLN A 124 -7.64 -0.35 -10.00
C GLN A 124 -6.91 0.16 -8.74
N ARG A 125 -7.37 1.28 -8.18
CA ARG A 125 -6.81 1.79 -6.91
C ARG A 125 -6.98 0.80 -5.77
N ALA A 126 -8.11 0.11 -5.70
CA ALA A 126 -8.34 -0.93 -4.69
C ALA A 126 -7.36 -2.09 -4.87
N LYS A 127 -7.14 -2.58 -6.11
CA LYS A 127 -6.12 -3.62 -6.40
C LYS A 127 -4.74 -3.21 -5.91
N ASN A 128 -4.31 -1.99 -6.24
CA ASN A 128 -3.01 -1.46 -5.84
C ASN A 128 -2.90 -1.36 -4.31
N LYS A 129 -3.97 -0.88 -3.64
CA LYS A 129 -4.03 -0.74 -2.19
C LYS A 129 -3.97 -2.10 -1.49
N ILE A 130 -4.74 -3.07 -1.94
CA ILE A 130 -4.78 -4.42 -1.39
C ILE A 130 -3.41 -5.07 -1.53
N PHE A 131 -2.84 -5.05 -2.74
CA PHE A 131 -1.50 -5.61 -2.98
C PHE A 131 -0.42 -4.97 -2.09
N TYR A 132 -0.47 -3.64 -1.96
CA TYR A 132 0.44 -2.91 -1.07
C TYR A 132 0.34 -3.42 0.38
N PHE A 133 -0.87 -3.62 0.91
CA PHE A 133 -1.01 -4.08 2.29
C PHE A 133 -0.54 -5.51 2.49
N HIS A 134 -0.78 -6.42 1.53
CA HIS A 134 -0.17 -7.75 1.60
C HIS A 134 1.35 -7.69 1.55
N CYS A 135 1.94 -6.78 0.76
CA CYS A 135 3.39 -6.58 0.77
C CYS A 135 3.90 -6.13 2.14
N ILE A 136 3.19 -5.20 2.81
CA ILE A 136 3.53 -4.75 4.17
C ILE A 136 3.39 -5.90 5.18
N GLU A 137 2.33 -6.70 5.08
CA GLU A 137 2.13 -7.88 5.93
C GLU A 137 3.29 -8.86 5.79
N THR A 138 3.69 -9.19 4.57
CA THR A 138 4.86 -10.05 4.31
C THR A 138 6.14 -9.46 4.92
N ILE A 139 6.38 -8.15 4.76
CA ILE A 139 7.53 -7.49 5.39
C ILE A 139 7.50 -7.68 6.91
N VAL A 140 6.35 -7.46 7.54
CA VAL A 140 6.19 -7.66 8.99
C VAL A 140 6.42 -9.12 9.37
N GLU A 141 5.86 -10.09 8.66
CA GLU A 141 6.11 -11.51 8.91
C GLU A 141 7.61 -11.84 8.89
N PHE A 142 8.37 -11.30 7.94
CA PHE A 142 9.83 -11.46 7.87
C PHE A 142 10.56 -10.81 9.04
N ILE A 143 10.15 -9.60 9.44
CA ILE A 143 10.69 -8.92 10.62
C ILE A 143 10.54 -9.79 11.87
N LEU A 144 9.35 -10.37 12.06
CA LEU A 144 9.03 -11.23 13.21
C LEU A 144 9.82 -12.53 13.18
N LYS A 145 9.79 -13.23 12.04
CA LYS A 145 10.44 -14.52 11.83
C LYS A 145 11.95 -14.45 12.04
N ASN A 146 12.58 -13.36 11.59
CA ASN A 146 14.03 -13.17 11.64
C ASN A 146 14.49 -12.29 12.81
N SER A 147 13.57 -11.87 13.69
CA SER A 147 13.86 -10.96 14.80
C SER A 147 14.66 -9.70 14.38
N ILE A 148 14.25 -9.08 13.27
CA ILE A 148 14.90 -7.87 12.74
C ILE A 148 14.65 -6.69 13.69
N LYS A 149 15.73 -6.07 14.18
CA LYS A 149 15.67 -4.98 15.16
C LYS A 149 15.76 -3.59 14.55
N GLU A 150 16.20 -3.49 13.30
CA GLU A 150 16.47 -2.21 12.64
C GLU A 150 16.30 -2.35 11.14
N ILE A 151 15.62 -1.38 10.53
CA ILE A 151 15.55 -1.17 9.08
C ILE A 151 15.95 0.28 8.83
N ASP A 152 16.98 0.52 8.02
CA ASP A 152 17.33 1.86 7.52
C ASP A 152 17.17 1.97 6.00
N THR A 153 16.74 3.15 5.56
CA THR A 153 16.53 3.49 4.15
C THR A 153 17.02 4.91 3.91
N PRO A 154 17.37 5.30 2.66
CA PRO A 154 17.55 6.71 2.34
C PRO A 154 16.29 7.50 2.64
N PHE A 155 16.44 8.70 3.19
CA PHE A 155 15.28 9.52 3.53
C PHE A 155 14.58 10.04 2.27
N ASN A 156 13.36 9.58 2.03
CA ASN A 156 12.40 10.21 1.13
C ASN A 156 10.97 9.94 1.63
N GLU A 157 9.99 10.68 1.08
CA GLU A 157 8.58 10.56 1.50
C GLU A 157 8.01 9.15 1.32
N ARG A 158 8.44 8.42 0.28
CA ARG A 158 7.94 7.08 -0.04
C ARG A 158 8.40 6.07 1.01
N PHE A 159 9.69 6.02 1.32
CA PHE A 159 10.22 5.17 2.38
C PHE A 159 9.66 5.55 3.75
N TRP A 160 9.59 6.85 4.05
CA TRP A 160 9.01 7.32 5.30
C TRP A 160 7.58 6.81 5.50
N HIS A 161 6.72 6.97 4.49
CA HIS A 161 5.34 6.46 4.54
C HIS A 161 5.30 4.93 4.70
N ILE A 162 6.17 4.19 4.02
CA ILE A 162 6.20 2.72 4.10
C ILE A 162 6.60 2.27 5.50
N LEU A 163 7.68 2.83 6.04
CA LEU A 163 8.11 2.53 7.41
C LEU A 163 7.02 2.89 8.44
N GLN A 164 6.30 4.01 8.26
CA GLN A 164 5.14 4.36 9.10
C GLN A 164 4.03 3.32 9.00
N THR A 165 3.81 2.76 7.81
CA THR A 165 2.82 1.70 7.63
C THR A 165 3.28 0.41 8.32
N ILE A 166 4.57 0.06 8.22
CA ILE A 166 5.16 -1.10 8.90
C ILE A 166 5.05 -0.94 10.42
N GLU A 167 5.41 0.23 10.98
CA GLU A 167 5.23 0.57 12.41
C GLU A 167 3.78 0.34 12.86
N GLY A 168 2.81 0.83 12.08
CA GLY A 168 1.39 0.62 12.35
C GLY A 168 0.96 -0.85 12.32
N PHE A 169 1.54 -1.68 11.46
CA PHE A 169 1.28 -3.12 11.43
C PHE A 169 1.97 -3.86 12.58
N LEU A 170 3.22 -3.52 12.92
CA LEU A 170 3.93 -4.06 14.09
C LEU A 170 3.16 -3.79 15.39
N SER A 171 2.56 -2.60 15.52
CA SER A 171 1.71 -2.27 16.67
C SER A 171 0.52 -3.21 16.83
N LYS A 172 -0.08 -3.70 15.73
CA LYS A 172 -1.16 -4.71 15.79
C LYS A 172 -0.70 -6.05 16.38
N HIS A 173 0.59 -6.35 16.27
CA HIS A 173 1.24 -7.51 16.88
C HIS A 173 1.81 -7.20 18.29
N ASN A 174 1.43 -6.07 18.90
CA ASN A 174 1.94 -5.59 20.20
C ASN A 174 3.46 -5.37 20.23
N ILE A 175 4.08 -5.09 19.09
CA ILE A 175 5.51 -4.82 19.01
C ILE A 175 5.73 -3.33 18.94
N SER A 176 6.46 -2.81 19.93
CA SER A 176 6.85 -1.41 19.93
C SER A 176 7.95 -1.17 18.89
N SER A 177 7.80 -0.10 18.13
CA SER A 177 8.80 0.36 17.19
C SER A 177 8.85 1.88 17.21
N THR A 178 9.93 2.46 16.69
CA THR A 178 10.15 3.90 16.69
C THR A 178 10.79 4.32 15.38
N LEU A 179 10.08 5.19 14.67
CA LEU A 179 10.61 5.91 13.52
C LEU A 179 11.47 7.10 13.92
N LYS A 180 12.65 7.19 13.32
CA LYS A 180 13.54 8.34 13.48
C LYS A 180 14.24 8.69 12.17
N VAL A 181 14.68 9.95 12.08
CA VAL A 181 15.59 10.41 11.03
C VAL A 181 16.99 10.45 11.61
N ASP A 182 17.93 9.81 10.95
CA ASP A 182 19.35 9.88 11.30
C ASP A 182 20.11 10.72 10.27
N ARG A 183 21.07 11.51 10.76
CA ARG A 183 21.98 12.32 9.96
C ARG A 183 23.39 11.82 10.21
N SER A 184 23.75 10.73 9.55
CA SER A 184 25.11 10.19 9.57
C SER A 184 25.76 10.37 8.19
N ASN A 185 27.03 10.79 8.17
CA ASN A 185 27.87 10.89 6.96
C ASN A 185 27.26 11.74 5.82
N GLU A 186 26.74 12.93 6.14
CA GLU A 186 26.14 13.89 5.18
C GLU A 186 24.89 13.37 4.43
N GLN A 187 24.37 12.19 4.77
CA GLN A 187 23.16 11.62 4.19
C GLN A 187 22.03 11.54 5.22
N LEU A 188 20.81 11.88 4.80
CA LEU A 188 19.61 11.71 5.59
C LEU A 188 19.10 10.28 5.42
N LYS A 189 18.86 9.59 6.54
CA LYS A 189 18.29 8.24 6.57
C LYS A 189 16.98 8.23 7.34
N ALA A 190 16.02 7.45 6.88
CA ALA A 190 14.84 7.08 7.66
C ALA A 190 15.08 5.70 8.29
N MET A 191 14.94 5.60 9.61
CA MET A 191 15.17 4.38 10.37
C MET A 191 13.92 3.96 11.14
N LEU A 192 13.63 2.67 11.10
CA LEU A 192 12.65 2.02 11.96
C LEU A 192 13.37 1.12 12.95
N LEU A 193 13.35 1.50 14.23
CA LEU A 193 13.87 0.69 15.33
C LEU A 193 12.75 -0.19 15.87
N ILE A 194 13.01 -1.48 16.07
CA ILE A 194 11.99 -2.48 16.40
C ILE A 194 12.41 -3.21 17.68
N ASN A 195 11.56 -3.13 18.70
CA ASN A 195 11.80 -3.76 20.00
C ASN A 195 11.12 -5.14 20.02
N ILE A 196 11.84 -6.13 19.49
CA ILE A 196 11.47 -7.54 19.59
C ILE A 196 12.11 -8.09 20.86
N TYR A 197 11.27 -8.69 21.72
CA TYR A 197 11.58 -9.23 23.05
C TYR A 197 12.95 -9.91 23.16
#